data_AF-A0A7Y4GZ76-F1
#
_entry.id   AF-A0A7Y4GZ76-F1
#
_cell.length_a   1.000
_cell.length_b   1.000
_cell.length_c   1.000
_cell.angle_alpha   90.00
_cell.angle_beta   90.00
_cell.angle_gamma   90.00
#
_symmetry.space_group_name_H-M   'P 1'
#
loop_
_entity.id
_entity.type
_entity.pdbx_description
1 polymer ?
#
loop_
_entity_poly.entity_id
_entity_poly.type
_entity_poly.pdbx_seq_one_letter_code
_entity_poly.pdbx_strand_id
1 'polypeptide(L)'
;MDLFSFIECAKQTRSIKALFDLLVNCASEEGFSEVAYGALTFAEPPRLPEYLPPAVTVNFPPDWCRRYFERNYHVIDPVVRRTPMLPGPFVWDELAKRYQLQSGEKRVLDEAKEAGLKHGMSVPLFGALGRISVVSFASPFDEADPQDRMSHLSTLALNFHLAFAEIARPSDSSCNGKLTLSEREKDCLRWVAEGKSSWEIGKILKVSENTVNFHLKNVMRKLGTTNRTQAIVKALRLNLIEFSAVPALATGC
;
A
#
# COMPACT_ATOMS: atom_id res chain seq x y z
N MET A 1 -10.10 -22.71 -12.06
CA MET A 1 -8.66 -22.96 -11.79
C MET A 1 -8.49 -23.12 -10.29
N ASP A 2 -7.83 -24.18 -9.80
CA ASP A 2 -7.58 -24.33 -8.36
C ASP A 2 -6.52 -23.34 -7.84
N LEU A 3 -6.47 -23.15 -6.52
CA LEU A 3 -5.58 -22.19 -5.88
C LEU A 3 -4.09 -22.46 -6.14
N PHE A 4 -3.64 -23.72 -6.19
CA PHE A 4 -2.23 -24.03 -6.43
C PHE A 4 -1.84 -23.65 -7.85
N SER A 5 -2.70 -23.99 -8.82
CA SER A 5 -2.53 -23.60 -10.21
C SER A 5 -2.45 -22.08 -10.36
N PHE A 6 -3.32 -21.33 -9.68
CA PHE A 6 -3.27 -19.86 -9.66
C PHE A 6 -1.92 -19.33 -9.16
N ILE A 7 -1.45 -19.83 -8.02
CA ILE A 7 -0.19 -19.39 -7.39
C ILE A 7 1.00 -19.60 -8.34
N GLU A 8 1.08 -20.76 -8.98
CA GLU A 8 2.18 -21.06 -9.91
C GLU A 8 2.12 -20.19 -11.17
N CYS A 9 0.94 -20.01 -11.77
CA CYS A 9 0.75 -19.11 -12.91
C CYS A 9 1.07 -17.64 -12.55
N ALA A 10 0.66 -17.18 -11.37
CA ALA A 10 0.94 -15.84 -10.89
C ALA A 10 2.44 -15.57 -10.77
N LYS A 11 3.20 -16.52 -10.20
CA LYS A 11 4.68 -16.41 -10.06
C LYS A 11 5.42 -16.41 -11.39
N GLN A 12 4.90 -17.10 -12.41
CA GLN A 12 5.54 -17.20 -13.73
C GLN A 12 5.25 -15.98 -14.60
N THR A 13 4.15 -15.30 -14.35
CA THR A 13 3.73 -14.13 -15.12
C THR A 13 4.72 -12.96 -14.95
N ARG A 14 4.93 -12.20 -16.04
CA ARG A 14 5.78 -11.00 -16.08
C ARG A 14 5.04 -9.74 -16.53
N SER A 15 3.74 -9.85 -16.82
CA SER A 15 2.89 -8.75 -17.25
C SER A 15 1.85 -8.46 -16.17
N ILE A 16 1.76 -7.19 -15.74
CA ILE A 16 0.74 -6.74 -14.77
C ILE A 16 -0.67 -7.05 -15.29
N LYS A 17 -0.92 -6.79 -16.58
CA LYS A 17 -2.23 -7.05 -17.19
C LYS A 17 -2.57 -8.54 -17.16
N ALA A 18 -1.65 -9.41 -17.57
CA ALA A 18 -1.91 -10.85 -17.58
C ALA A 18 -2.12 -11.40 -16.16
N LEU A 19 -1.39 -10.88 -15.17
CA LEU A 19 -1.56 -11.25 -13.76
C LEU A 19 -2.94 -10.81 -13.23
N PHE A 20 -3.40 -9.63 -13.64
CA PHE A 20 -4.71 -9.12 -13.26
C PHE A 20 -5.85 -9.90 -13.93
N ASP A 21 -5.73 -10.19 -15.23
CA ASP A 21 -6.70 -11.02 -15.96
C ASP A 21 -6.82 -12.42 -15.32
N LEU A 22 -5.70 -13.00 -14.85
CA LEU A 22 -5.69 -14.26 -14.11
C LEU A 22 -6.49 -14.17 -12.80
N LEU A 23 -6.29 -13.11 -12.01
CA LEU A 23 -7.04 -12.87 -10.77
C LEU A 23 -8.55 -12.73 -11.04
N VAL A 24 -8.92 -11.93 -12.04
CA VAL A 24 -10.30 -11.71 -12.44
C VAL A 24 -10.97 -13.03 -12.85
N ASN A 25 -10.30 -13.85 -13.64
CA ASN A 25 -10.84 -15.13 -14.09
C ASN A 25 -11.12 -16.07 -12.89
N CYS A 26 -10.17 -16.20 -11.96
CA CYS A 26 -10.37 -17.02 -10.76
C CYS A 26 -11.51 -16.49 -9.88
N ALA A 27 -11.56 -15.19 -9.61
CA ALA A 27 -12.63 -14.61 -8.81
C ALA A 27 -14.01 -14.71 -9.49
N SER A 28 -14.05 -14.66 -10.82
CA SER A 28 -15.29 -14.82 -11.61
C SER A 28 -15.90 -16.22 -11.48
N GLU A 29 -15.08 -17.27 -11.37
CA GLU A 29 -15.57 -18.65 -11.13
C GLU A 29 -16.33 -18.77 -9.80
N GLU A 30 -16.09 -17.85 -8.86
CA GLU A 30 -16.77 -17.79 -7.55
C GLU A 30 -17.89 -16.75 -7.49
N GLY A 31 -18.21 -16.10 -8.62
CA GLY A 31 -19.26 -15.08 -8.72
C GLY A 31 -18.80 -13.64 -8.47
N PHE A 32 -17.50 -13.40 -8.37
CA PHE A 32 -16.90 -12.07 -8.11
C PHE A 32 -16.08 -11.58 -9.30
N SER A 33 -16.79 -11.18 -10.37
CA SER A 33 -16.16 -10.75 -11.63
C SER A 33 -15.59 -9.34 -11.60
N GLU A 34 -16.05 -8.50 -10.68
CA GLU A 34 -15.65 -7.11 -10.60
C GLU A 34 -14.51 -6.98 -9.60
N VAL A 35 -13.31 -6.67 -10.07
CA VAL A 35 -12.08 -6.64 -9.28
C VAL A 35 -11.37 -5.29 -9.46
N ALA A 36 -10.82 -4.77 -8.36
CA ALA A 36 -9.94 -3.62 -8.38
C ALA A 36 -8.72 -3.87 -7.50
N TYR A 37 -7.56 -3.43 -7.96
CA TYR A 37 -6.35 -3.35 -7.17
C TYR A 37 -5.88 -1.90 -7.07
N GLY A 38 -5.77 -1.41 -5.84
CA GLY A 38 -5.37 -0.03 -5.53
C GLY A 38 -4.17 0.04 -4.60
N ALA A 39 -3.39 1.09 -4.73
CA ALA A 39 -2.31 1.46 -3.82
C ALA A 39 -2.73 2.70 -3.03
N LEU A 40 -3.00 2.53 -1.74
CA LEU A 40 -3.54 3.56 -0.86
C LEU A 40 -2.45 4.45 -0.27
N THR A 41 -1.31 3.84 0.01
CA THR A 41 -0.07 4.56 0.28
C THR A 41 0.92 4.14 -0.80
N PHE A 42 1.44 5.09 -1.59
CA PHE A 42 2.89 5.24 -1.80
C PHE A 42 3.28 6.32 -2.82
N ALA A 43 4.51 6.82 -2.62
CA ALA A 43 5.32 7.45 -3.65
C ALA A 43 5.18 6.65 -4.95
N GLU A 44 4.81 7.34 -6.03
CA GLU A 44 4.29 6.83 -7.30
C GLU A 44 4.62 5.35 -7.61
N PRO A 45 3.71 4.40 -7.34
CA PRO A 45 3.89 3.03 -7.78
C PRO A 45 3.90 2.96 -9.32
N PRO A 46 4.51 1.92 -9.92
CA PRO A 46 4.26 1.57 -11.31
C PRO A 46 2.76 1.34 -11.47
N ARG A 47 2.12 2.18 -12.29
CA ARG A 47 0.69 2.11 -12.60
C ARG A 47 0.52 2.02 -14.10
N LEU A 48 -0.55 1.38 -14.55
CA LEU A 48 -0.90 1.48 -15.97
C LEU A 48 -1.33 2.94 -16.24
N PRO A 49 -0.86 3.58 -17.34
CA PRO A 49 -1.06 5.02 -17.57
C PRO A 49 -2.54 5.47 -17.60
N GLU A 50 -3.45 4.54 -17.82
CA GLU A 50 -4.89 4.75 -17.95
C GLU A 50 -5.63 4.95 -16.61
N TYR A 51 -4.99 4.69 -15.45
CA TYR A 51 -5.66 4.79 -14.14
C TYR A 51 -5.14 5.93 -13.26
N LEU A 52 -6.08 6.65 -12.64
CA LEU A 52 -5.82 7.69 -11.64
C LEU A 52 -5.62 7.06 -10.25
N PRO A 53 -4.74 7.62 -9.40
CA PRO A 53 -4.55 7.11 -8.05
C PRO A 53 -5.85 7.25 -7.22
N PRO A 54 -6.16 6.29 -6.33
CA PRO A 54 -5.31 5.17 -5.89
C PRO A 54 -5.37 3.91 -6.78
N ALA A 55 -6.14 3.91 -7.88
CA ALA A 55 -6.28 2.72 -8.72
C ALA A 55 -4.98 2.39 -9.48
N VAL A 56 -4.64 1.10 -9.50
CA VAL A 56 -3.49 0.56 -10.26
C VAL A 56 -3.99 -0.24 -11.45
N THR A 57 -5.00 -1.09 -11.24
CA THR A 57 -5.71 -1.85 -12.27
C THR A 57 -7.11 -2.17 -11.79
N VAL A 58 -8.10 -2.12 -12.66
CA VAL A 58 -9.53 -2.28 -12.30
C VAL A 58 -10.33 -2.73 -13.53
N ASN A 59 -11.31 -3.61 -13.35
CA ASN A 59 -12.28 -3.97 -14.40
C ASN A 59 -13.73 -3.64 -14.03
N PHE A 60 -13.96 -2.87 -12.97
CA PHE A 60 -15.28 -2.35 -12.62
C PHE A 60 -15.96 -1.65 -13.81
N PRO A 61 -17.30 -1.52 -13.81
CA PRO A 61 -18.05 -0.92 -14.91
C PRO A 61 -17.46 0.44 -15.34
N PRO A 62 -17.17 0.67 -16.62
CA PRO A 62 -16.45 1.88 -17.06
C PRO A 62 -17.13 3.20 -16.67
N ASP A 63 -18.46 3.25 -16.71
CA ASP A 63 -19.22 4.44 -16.30
C ASP A 63 -19.15 4.69 -14.79
N TRP A 64 -19.02 3.63 -13.98
CA TRP A 64 -18.74 3.76 -12.55
C TRP A 64 -17.35 4.32 -12.32
N CYS A 65 -16.32 3.77 -12.97
CA CYS A 65 -14.94 4.26 -12.87
C CYS A 65 -14.85 5.75 -13.21
N ARG A 66 -15.47 6.18 -14.31
CA ARG A 66 -15.50 7.60 -14.71
C ARG A 66 -16.12 8.47 -13.61
N ARG A 67 -17.32 8.10 -13.16
CA ARG A 67 -18.07 8.82 -12.11
C ARG A 67 -17.29 8.90 -10.80
N TYR A 68 -16.65 7.81 -10.40
CA TYR A 68 -15.89 7.68 -9.15
C TYR A 68 -14.75 8.72 -9.08
N PHE A 69 -14.04 8.93 -10.19
CA PHE A 69 -12.98 9.93 -10.26
C PHE A 69 -13.52 11.35 -10.45
N GLU A 70 -14.50 11.57 -11.35
CA GLU A 70 -15.11 12.89 -11.58
C GLU A 70 -15.72 13.50 -10.31
N ARG A 71 -16.29 12.65 -9.44
CA ARG A 71 -16.87 13.07 -8.16
C ARG A 71 -15.91 13.03 -6.97
N ASN A 72 -14.62 12.76 -7.21
CA ASN A 72 -13.60 12.65 -6.17
C ASN A 72 -13.93 11.62 -5.07
N TYR A 73 -14.62 10.53 -5.42
CA TYR A 73 -15.02 9.51 -4.44
C TYR A 73 -13.82 8.84 -3.78
N HIS A 74 -12.67 8.72 -4.45
CA HIS A 74 -11.43 8.21 -3.84
C HIS A 74 -10.99 8.92 -2.54
N VAL A 75 -11.41 10.17 -2.30
CA VAL A 75 -11.10 10.93 -1.07
C VAL A 75 -12.02 10.56 0.08
N ILE A 76 -13.28 10.23 -0.24
CA ILE A 76 -14.35 10.00 0.73
C ILE A 76 -14.80 8.54 0.78
N ASP A 77 -14.26 7.66 -0.04
CA ASP A 77 -14.66 6.26 -0.10
C ASP A 77 -14.34 5.56 1.24
N PRO A 78 -15.35 5.03 1.95
CA PRO A 78 -15.13 4.39 3.23
C PRO A 78 -14.25 3.13 3.12
N VAL A 79 -14.27 2.39 2.01
CA VAL A 79 -13.38 1.24 1.77
C VAL A 79 -11.92 1.71 1.76
N VAL A 80 -11.62 2.77 1.00
CA VAL A 80 -10.28 3.37 0.93
C VAL A 80 -9.85 3.94 2.28
N ARG A 81 -10.71 4.70 2.96
CA ARG A 81 -10.37 5.37 4.22
C ARG A 81 -10.18 4.41 5.39
N ARG A 82 -10.90 3.28 5.41
CA ARG A 82 -10.87 2.32 6.52
C ARG A 82 -9.88 1.18 6.33
N THR A 83 -9.51 0.84 5.10
CA THR A 83 -8.52 -0.22 4.82
C THR A 83 -7.24 -0.12 5.68
N PRO A 84 -6.59 1.05 5.85
CA PRO A 84 -5.38 1.15 6.68
C PRO A 84 -5.57 0.81 8.16
N MET A 85 -6.82 0.80 8.64
CA MET A 85 -7.18 0.58 10.04
C MET A 85 -7.67 -0.85 10.31
N LEU A 86 -7.86 -1.66 9.26
CA LEU A 86 -8.44 -3.00 9.36
C LEU A 86 -7.35 -4.07 9.19
N PRO A 87 -7.21 -5.03 10.12
CA PRO A 87 -6.14 -6.01 10.12
C PRO A 87 -6.35 -7.17 9.14
N GLY A 88 -7.50 -7.25 8.49
CA GLY A 88 -7.88 -8.38 7.64
C GLY A 88 -9.02 -8.05 6.69
N PRO A 89 -9.46 -9.03 5.89
CA PRO A 89 -10.53 -8.85 4.91
C PRO A 89 -11.83 -8.40 5.57
N PHE A 90 -12.62 -7.63 4.84
CA PHE A 90 -13.90 -7.11 5.31
C PHE A 90 -14.93 -6.99 4.20
N VAL A 91 -16.20 -7.21 4.54
CA VAL A 91 -17.35 -7.02 3.65
C VAL A 91 -17.83 -5.57 3.73
N TRP A 92 -18.23 -4.97 2.60
CA TRP A 92 -18.62 -3.56 2.54
C TRP A 92 -19.90 -3.27 3.34
N ASP A 93 -20.89 -4.16 3.30
CA ASP A 93 -22.13 -4.02 4.07
C ASP A 93 -21.87 -4.09 5.58
N GLU A 94 -20.95 -4.95 6.01
CA GLU A 94 -20.54 -5.04 7.41
C GLU A 94 -19.74 -3.81 7.84
N LEU A 95 -18.88 -3.27 6.97
CA LEU A 95 -18.19 -2.01 7.19
C LEU A 95 -19.20 -0.88 7.43
N ALA A 96 -20.24 -0.78 6.58
CA ALA A 96 -21.27 0.24 6.69
C ALA A 96 -22.12 0.11 7.97
N LYS A 97 -22.31 -1.11 8.48
CA LYS A 97 -22.99 -1.35 9.77
C LYS A 97 -22.10 -1.04 10.96
N ARG A 98 -20.82 -1.41 10.88
CA ARG A 98 -19.84 -1.26 11.97
C ARG A 98 -19.46 0.20 12.21
N TYR A 99 -19.44 1.01 11.16
CA TYR A 99 -19.05 2.42 11.22
C TYR A 99 -20.25 3.33 10.96
N GLN A 100 -20.38 4.40 11.73
CA GLN A 100 -21.35 5.46 11.45
C GLN A 100 -20.89 6.29 10.25
N LEU A 101 -21.20 5.82 9.04
CA LEU A 101 -20.79 6.48 7.80
C LEU A 101 -21.42 7.86 7.64
N GLN A 102 -20.64 8.82 7.16
CA GLN A 102 -21.15 10.12 6.74
C GLN A 102 -22.05 9.97 5.50
N SER A 103 -22.93 10.95 5.25
CA SER A 103 -23.83 10.92 4.09
C SER A 103 -23.10 10.77 2.75
N GLY A 104 -21.92 11.40 2.62
CA GLY A 104 -21.05 11.24 1.45
C GLY A 104 -20.48 9.82 1.33
N GLU A 105 -19.99 9.24 2.43
CA GLU A 105 -19.43 7.87 2.46
C GLU A 105 -20.50 6.84 2.08
N LYS A 106 -21.72 7.00 2.63
CA LYS A 106 -22.85 6.12 2.32
C LYS A 106 -23.23 6.22 0.83
N ARG A 107 -23.29 7.43 0.28
CA ARG A 107 -23.58 7.65 -1.15
C ARG A 107 -22.62 6.90 -2.07
N VAL A 108 -21.33 6.82 -1.73
CA VAL A 108 -20.36 6.07 -2.53
C VAL A 108 -20.77 4.60 -2.64
N LEU A 109 -21.12 3.96 -1.52
CA LEU A 109 -21.54 2.55 -1.50
C LEU A 109 -22.89 2.34 -2.20
N ASP A 110 -23.86 3.23 -1.97
CA ASP A 110 -25.18 3.15 -2.60
C ASP A 110 -25.07 3.28 -4.14
N GLU A 111 -24.33 4.28 -4.65
CA GLU A 111 -24.13 4.46 -6.10
C GLU A 111 -23.27 3.35 -6.72
N ALA A 112 -22.33 2.76 -5.96
CA ALA A 112 -21.56 1.59 -6.41
C ALA A 112 -22.48 0.38 -6.62
N LYS A 113 -23.41 0.15 -5.67
CA LYS A 113 -24.42 -0.91 -5.75
C LYS A 113 -25.34 -0.73 -6.95
N GLU A 114 -25.83 0.48 -7.19
CA GLU A 114 -26.63 0.83 -8.37
C GLU A 114 -25.88 0.60 -9.69
N ALA A 115 -24.56 0.78 -9.68
CA ALA A 115 -23.71 0.54 -10.84
C ALA A 115 -23.35 -0.93 -11.07
N GLY A 116 -23.83 -1.86 -10.21
CA GLY A 116 -23.59 -3.29 -10.34
C GLY A 116 -22.51 -3.85 -9.42
N LEU A 117 -21.91 -3.05 -8.54
CA LEU A 117 -21.00 -3.52 -7.50
C LEU A 117 -21.79 -3.86 -6.22
N LYS A 118 -22.71 -4.82 -6.33
CA LYS A 118 -23.79 -4.99 -5.34
C LYS A 118 -23.33 -5.54 -4.00
N HIS A 119 -22.50 -6.57 -4.04
CA HIS A 119 -21.97 -7.26 -2.88
C HIS A 119 -20.46 -7.35 -3.03
N GLY A 120 -19.71 -6.78 -2.09
CA GLY A 120 -18.27 -6.72 -2.23
C GLY A 120 -17.52 -6.86 -0.92
N MET A 121 -16.27 -7.26 -1.05
CA MET A 121 -15.30 -7.34 0.03
C MET A 121 -13.96 -6.76 -0.42
N SER A 122 -13.16 -6.37 0.55
CA SER A 122 -11.81 -5.86 0.31
C SER A 122 -10.82 -6.53 1.22
N VAL A 123 -9.62 -6.73 0.70
CA VAL A 123 -8.49 -7.39 1.36
C VAL A 123 -7.38 -6.35 1.53
N PRO A 124 -7.14 -5.84 2.76
CA PRO A 124 -5.97 -5.03 3.06
C PRO A 124 -4.68 -5.82 2.85
N LEU A 125 -3.72 -5.24 2.15
CA LEU A 125 -2.44 -5.87 1.83
C LEU A 125 -1.31 -4.94 2.26
N PHE A 126 -0.62 -5.33 3.33
CA PHE A 126 0.46 -4.56 3.93
C PHE A 126 1.80 -5.03 3.38
N GLY A 127 2.54 -4.10 2.78
CA GLY A 127 3.87 -4.35 2.23
C GLY A 127 4.97 -3.64 3.03
N ALA A 128 6.22 -3.89 2.62
CA ALA A 128 7.39 -3.25 3.20
C ALA A 128 7.25 -1.72 3.23
N LEU A 129 7.81 -1.09 4.28
CA LEU A 129 7.87 0.36 4.46
C LEU A 129 6.51 1.05 4.66
N GLY A 130 5.52 0.31 5.15
CA GLY A 130 4.16 0.85 5.36
C GLY A 130 3.39 1.06 4.05
N ARG A 131 3.75 0.30 2.99
CA ARG A 131 2.94 0.18 1.78
C ARG A 131 1.61 -0.44 2.14
N ILE A 132 0.53 0.16 1.68
CA ILE A 132 -0.83 -0.33 1.89
C ILE A 132 -1.46 -0.39 0.51
N SER A 133 -1.73 -1.61 0.09
CA SER A 133 -2.54 -1.89 -1.08
C SER A 133 -3.87 -2.50 -0.65
N VAL A 134 -4.82 -2.53 -1.57
CA VAL A 134 -6.11 -3.18 -1.39
C VAL A 134 -6.49 -3.91 -2.67
N VAL A 135 -6.96 -5.14 -2.54
CA VAL A 135 -7.75 -5.78 -3.59
C VAL A 135 -9.21 -5.75 -3.15
N SER A 136 -10.07 -5.30 -4.04
CA SER A 136 -11.52 -5.25 -3.86
C SER A 136 -12.16 -6.19 -4.86
N PHE A 137 -13.05 -7.05 -4.39
CA PHE A 137 -13.88 -7.94 -5.20
C PHE A 137 -15.34 -7.55 -5.02
N ALA A 138 -16.10 -7.54 -6.10
CA ALA A 138 -17.53 -7.32 -6.07
C ALA A 138 -18.26 -8.26 -7.03
N SER A 139 -19.51 -8.53 -6.68
CA SER A 139 -20.42 -9.35 -7.46
C SER A 139 -21.58 -8.50 -7.97
N PRO A 140 -21.99 -8.69 -9.24
CA PRO A 140 -23.21 -8.10 -9.78
C PRO A 140 -24.49 -8.88 -9.41
N PHE A 141 -24.36 -10.07 -8.81
CA PHE A 141 -25.49 -10.95 -8.48
C PHE A 141 -26.08 -10.61 -7.11
N ASP A 142 -27.41 -10.57 -7.01
CA ASP A 142 -28.12 -10.21 -5.77
C ASP A 142 -28.00 -11.26 -4.65
N GLU A 143 -27.77 -12.52 -5.01
CA GLU A 143 -27.65 -13.65 -4.09
C GLU A 143 -26.20 -13.87 -3.61
N ALA A 144 -25.25 -13.05 -4.06
CA ALA A 144 -23.85 -13.24 -3.73
C ALA A 144 -23.56 -12.86 -2.28
N ASP A 145 -22.90 -13.76 -1.55
CA ASP A 145 -22.36 -13.48 -0.23
C ASP A 145 -20.83 -13.54 -0.25
N PRO A 146 -20.14 -12.39 -0.13
CA PRO A 146 -18.68 -12.35 -0.06
C PRO A 146 -18.12 -13.10 1.16
N GLN A 147 -18.90 -13.25 2.23
CA GLN A 147 -18.47 -13.94 3.44
C GLN A 147 -18.17 -15.42 3.18
N ASP A 148 -18.97 -16.06 2.32
CA ASP A 148 -18.84 -17.48 1.97
C ASP A 148 -17.60 -17.79 1.12
N ARG A 149 -17.00 -16.78 0.49
CA ARG A 149 -15.80 -16.91 -0.36
C ARG A 149 -14.59 -16.19 0.21
N MET A 150 -14.74 -15.56 1.39
CA MET A 150 -13.75 -14.65 1.97
C MET A 150 -12.35 -15.26 2.07
N SER A 151 -12.23 -16.49 2.58
CA SER A 151 -10.92 -17.16 2.74
C SER A 151 -10.21 -17.38 1.40
N HIS A 152 -10.94 -17.79 0.37
CA HIS A 152 -10.36 -18.09 -0.93
C HIS A 152 -9.99 -16.81 -1.68
N LEU A 153 -10.90 -15.83 -1.77
CA LEU A 153 -10.64 -14.52 -2.36
C LEU A 153 -9.48 -13.78 -1.67
N SER A 154 -9.38 -13.87 -0.34
CA SER A 154 -8.24 -13.29 0.41
C SER A 154 -6.91 -13.94 0.03
N THR A 155 -6.92 -15.25 -0.21
CA THR A 155 -5.71 -15.99 -0.61
C THR A 155 -5.31 -15.65 -2.04
N LEU A 156 -6.27 -15.50 -2.96
CA LEU A 156 -6.03 -15.02 -4.32
C LEU A 156 -5.44 -13.60 -4.30
N ALA A 157 -6.03 -12.68 -3.53
CA ALA A 157 -5.56 -11.30 -3.38
C ALA A 157 -4.12 -11.22 -2.84
N LEU A 158 -3.80 -12.00 -1.81
CA LEU A 158 -2.45 -12.01 -1.23
C LEU A 158 -1.42 -12.52 -2.24
N ASN A 159 -1.69 -13.64 -2.91
CA ASN A 159 -0.75 -14.21 -3.88
C ASN A 159 -0.61 -13.33 -5.14
N PHE A 160 -1.71 -12.70 -5.59
CA PHE A 160 -1.65 -11.65 -6.61
C PHE A 160 -0.73 -10.51 -6.17
N HIS A 161 -0.88 -10.00 -4.95
CA HIS A 161 -0.08 -8.88 -4.44
C HIS A 161 1.41 -9.20 -4.39
N LEU A 162 1.76 -10.42 -3.92
CA LEU A 162 3.14 -10.89 -3.89
C LEU A 162 3.72 -10.97 -5.32
N ALA A 163 3.01 -11.58 -6.27
CA ALA A 163 3.45 -11.64 -7.66
C ALA A 163 3.54 -10.26 -8.31
N PHE A 164 2.60 -9.36 -8.02
CA PHE A 164 2.64 -7.97 -8.48
C PHE A 164 3.88 -7.26 -7.97
N ALA A 165 4.21 -7.41 -6.69
CA ALA A 165 5.39 -6.79 -6.09
C ALA A 165 6.69 -7.25 -6.76
N GLU A 166 6.78 -8.51 -7.19
CA GLU A 166 7.90 -9.05 -7.96
C GLU A 166 8.06 -8.39 -9.33
N ILE A 167 6.95 -8.22 -10.07
CA ILE A 167 6.94 -7.57 -11.38
C ILE A 167 7.23 -6.07 -11.25
N ALA A 168 6.67 -5.44 -10.22
CA ALA A 168 6.80 -4.02 -9.94
C ALA A 168 8.12 -3.65 -9.26
N ARG A 169 8.99 -4.62 -8.93
CA ARG A 169 10.35 -4.31 -8.47
C ARG A 169 11.01 -3.44 -9.52
N PRO A 170 11.57 -2.27 -9.14
CA PRO A 170 12.42 -1.52 -10.04
C PRO A 170 13.49 -2.47 -10.58
N SER A 171 13.60 -2.59 -11.89
CA SER A 171 14.79 -3.17 -12.49
C SER A 171 15.96 -2.39 -11.91
N ASP A 172 17.01 -3.05 -11.42
CA ASP A 172 18.19 -2.40 -10.82
C ASP A 172 18.83 -1.32 -11.73
N SER A 173 18.38 -1.22 -12.98
CA SER A 173 18.88 -0.38 -14.05
C SER A 173 18.08 0.90 -14.33
N SER A 174 16.93 1.15 -13.69
CA SER A 174 16.09 2.33 -14.03
C SER A 174 15.47 3.03 -12.82
N CYS A 175 16.31 3.65 -11.99
CA CYS A 175 15.87 4.78 -11.18
C CYS A 175 16.99 5.82 -11.03
N ASN A 176 16.64 7.08 -11.30
CA ASN A 176 17.41 8.29 -11.03
C ASN A 176 18.31 8.15 -9.80
N GLY A 177 19.62 8.36 -9.97
CA GLY A 177 20.68 8.34 -8.97
C GLY A 177 20.25 7.93 -7.57
N LYS A 178 20.43 6.64 -7.21
CA LYS A 178 20.17 6.07 -5.89
C LYS A 178 20.52 7.11 -4.81
N LEU A 179 19.51 7.72 -4.19
CA LEU A 179 19.71 8.66 -3.09
C LEU A 179 20.30 7.87 -1.93
N THR A 180 21.63 7.84 -1.83
CA THR A 180 22.34 7.11 -0.78
C THR A 180 22.76 8.06 0.33
N LEU A 181 22.44 7.65 1.57
CA LEU A 181 23.01 8.25 2.77
C LEU A 181 24.27 7.47 3.15
N SER A 182 25.30 8.18 3.62
CA SER A 182 26.46 7.54 4.22
C SER A 182 26.07 6.89 5.55
N GLU A 183 26.87 5.95 6.04
CA GLU A 183 26.60 5.31 7.35
C GLU A 183 26.54 6.34 8.48
N ARG A 184 27.40 7.38 8.46
CA ARG A 184 27.34 8.47 9.44
C ARG A 184 26.08 9.32 9.35
N GLU A 185 25.60 9.56 8.14
CA GLU A 185 24.33 10.26 7.90
C GLU A 185 23.15 9.42 8.43
N LYS A 186 23.16 8.10 8.20
CA LYS A 186 22.17 7.17 8.73
C LYS A 186 22.20 7.11 10.26
N ASP A 187 23.38 6.99 10.86
CA ASP A 187 23.56 6.96 12.32
C ASP A 187 23.01 8.22 12.99
N CYS A 188 23.35 9.39 12.46
CA CYS A 188 22.79 10.65 12.96
C CYS A 188 21.26 10.64 12.85
N LEU A 189 20.72 10.24 11.70
CA LEU A 189 19.28 10.27 11.46
C LEU A 189 18.49 9.26 12.32
N ARG A 190 19.07 8.07 12.60
CA ARG A 190 18.52 7.07 13.53
C ARG A 190 18.40 7.66 14.93
N TRP A 191 19.43 8.32 15.45
CA TRP A 191 19.35 8.93 16.78
C TRP A 191 18.40 10.13 16.85
N VAL A 192 18.23 10.89 15.75
CA VAL A 192 17.19 11.91 15.70
C VAL A 192 15.80 11.25 15.74
N ALA A 193 15.60 10.09 15.10
CA ALA A 193 14.34 9.35 15.17
C ALA A 193 14.02 8.86 16.59
N GLU A 194 15.05 8.55 17.39
CA GLU A 194 14.95 8.26 18.84
C GLU A 194 14.80 9.52 19.71
N GLY A 195 14.62 10.70 19.11
CA GLY A 195 14.39 11.97 19.81
C GLY A 195 15.65 12.63 20.39
N LYS A 196 16.85 12.21 20.02
CA LYS A 196 18.10 12.80 20.52
C LYS A 196 18.41 14.15 19.87
N SER A 197 18.91 15.07 20.69
CA SER A 197 19.47 16.35 20.26
C SER A 197 20.84 16.19 19.60
N SER A 198 21.27 17.16 18.77
CA SER A 198 22.58 17.11 18.11
C SER A 198 23.74 16.99 19.10
N TRP A 199 23.61 17.58 20.29
CA TRP A 199 24.59 17.47 21.37
C TRP A 199 24.66 16.04 21.92
N GLU A 200 23.52 15.42 22.26
CA GLU A 200 23.47 14.03 22.73
C GLU A 200 24.01 13.06 21.67
N ILE A 201 23.65 13.27 20.39
CA ILE A 201 24.15 12.47 19.27
C ILE A 201 25.68 12.59 19.17
N GLY A 202 26.23 13.79 19.35
CA GLY A 202 27.68 14.00 19.37
C GLY A 202 28.36 13.19 20.48
N LYS A 203 27.75 13.14 21.67
CA LYS A 203 28.24 12.31 22.79
C LYS A 203 28.18 10.82 22.46
N ILE A 204 27.07 10.35 21.88
CA ILE A 204 26.87 8.93 21.53
C ILE A 204 27.85 8.48 20.42
N LEU A 205 27.99 9.28 19.36
CA LEU A 205 28.82 8.96 18.20
C LEU A 205 30.29 9.38 18.36
N LYS A 206 30.66 9.98 19.49
CA LYS A 206 32.00 10.51 19.81
C LYS A 206 32.51 11.53 18.76
N VAL A 207 31.64 12.47 18.38
CA VAL A 207 31.94 13.58 17.45
C VAL A 207 31.42 14.91 18.01
N SER A 208 31.84 16.03 17.42
CA SER A 208 31.31 17.34 17.83
C SER A 208 29.85 17.52 17.41
N GLU A 209 29.10 18.35 18.14
CA GLU A 209 27.74 18.75 17.76
C GLU A 209 27.70 19.37 16.34
N ASN A 210 28.72 20.16 16.00
CA ASN A 210 28.87 20.74 14.67
C ASN A 210 28.99 19.68 13.57
N THR A 211 29.70 18.57 13.86
CA THR A 211 29.82 17.43 12.93
C THR A 211 28.47 16.75 12.72
N VAL A 212 27.67 16.58 13.78
CA VAL A 212 26.30 16.04 13.66
C VAL A 212 25.43 16.96 12.80
N ASN A 213 25.43 18.26 13.09
CA ASN A 213 24.66 19.25 12.33
C ASN A 213 25.08 19.26 10.84
N PHE A 214 26.35 19.08 10.54
CA PHE A 214 26.85 18.93 9.18
C PHE A 214 26.25 17.70 8.46
N HIS A 215 26.26 16.53 9.11
CA HIS A 215 25.65 15.33 8.55
C HIS A 215 24.13 15.48 8.34
N LEU A 216 23.40 16.03 9.30
CA LEU A 216 21.96 16.26 9.18
C LEU A 216 21.62 17.25 8.06
N LYS A 217 22.44 18.30 7.86
CA LYS A 217 22.28 19.22 6.73
C LYS A 217 22.47 18.53 5.38
N ASN A 218 23.46 17.63 5.28
CA ASN A 218 23.69 16.84 4.08
C ASN A 218 22.52 15.87 3.81
N VAL A 219 21.99 15.20 4.85
CA VAL A 219 20.78 14.37 4.74
C VAL A 219 19.63 15.20 4.19
N MET A 220 19.33 16.36 4.80
CA MET A 220 18.21 17.20 4.37
C MET A 220 18.34 17.63 2.92
N ARG A 221 19.55 18.01 2.48
CA ARG A 221 19.85 18.34 1.08
C ARG A 221 19.64 17.14 0.15
N LYS A 222 20.21 15.97 0.47
CA LYS A 222 20.08 14.74 -0.33
C LYS A 222 18.62 14.31 -0.46
N LEU A 223 17.84 14.44 0.63
CA LEU A 223 16.44 14.06 0.63
C LEU A 223 15.50 15.16 0.14
N GLY A 224 15.99 16.38 -0.16
CA GLY A 224 15.15 17.51 -0.54
C GLY A 224 14.09 17.83 0.53
N THR A 225 14.51 17.88 1.80
CA THR A 225 13.64 18.15 2.95
C THR A 225 14.10 19.42 3.67
N THR A 226 13.16 20.08 4.34
CA THR A 226 13.42 21.40 4.98
C THR A 226 13.71 21.30 6.47
N ASN A 227 13.39 20.17 7.10
CA ASN A 227 13.67 19.93 8.50
C ASN A 227 13.96 18.45 8.78
N ARG A 228 14.60 18.20 9.93
CA ARG A 228 15.01 16.87 10.38
C ARG A 228 13.87 15.87 10.51
N THR A 229 12.67 16.32 10.91
CA THR A 229 11.49 15.44 11.03
C THR A 229 11.01 14.97 9.67
N GLN A 230 10.93 15.86 8.68
CA GLN A 230 10.65 15.49 7.28
C GLN A 230 11.72 14.56 6.73
N ALA A 231 13.00 14.80 7.06
CA ALA A 231 14.11 13.94 6.67
C ALA A 231 13.95 12.51 7.21
N ILE A 232 13.56 12.36 8.49
CA ILE A 232 13.27 11.05 9.10
C ILE A 232 12.13 10.35 8.35
N VAL A 233 10.99 11.03 8.19
CA VAL A 233 9.81 10.45 7.52
C VAL A 233 10.14 10.01 6.10
N LYS A 234 10.89 10.84 5.34
CA LYS A 234 11.28 10.51 3.98
C LYS A 234 12.32 9.39 3.93
N ALA A 235 13.29 9.37 4.84
CA ALA A 235 14.30 8.32 4.89
C ALA A 235 13.71 6.96 5.26
N LEU A 236 12.75 6.90 6.20
CA LEU A 236 12.00 5.69 6.52
C LEU A 236 11.19 5.19 5.31
N ARG A 237 10.48 6.08 4.62
CA ARG A 237 9.71 5.74 3.39
C ARG A 237 10.57 5.22 2.25
N LEU A 238 11.82 5.68 2.16
CA LEU A 238 12.79 5.27 1.14
C LEU A 238 13.68 4.09 1.57
N ASN A 239 13.45 3.50 2.76
CA ASN A 239 14.29 2.47 3.36
C ASN A 239 15.78 2.84 3.52
N LEU A 240 16.05 4.12 3.79
CA LEU A 240 17.42 4.59 4.01
C LEU A 240 17.84 4.44 5.48
N ILE A 241 16.87 4.38 6.38
CA ILE A 241 16.99 4.03 7.80
C ILE A 241 15.83 3.15 8.21
N GLU A 242 16.01 2.35 9.26
CA GLU A 242 15.01 1.46 9.84
C GLU A 242 14.86 1.81 11.33
N PHE A 243 13.68 1.58 11.91
CA PHE A 243 13.55 1.54 13.36
C PHE A 243 14.20 0.25 13.86
N SER A 244 15.11 0.37 14.82
CA SER A 244 15.71 -0.80 15.44
C SER A 244 14.63 -1.54 16.21
N ALA A 245 14.10 -2.64 15.64
CA ALA A 245 13.06 -3.45 16.28
C ALA A 245 13.59 -4.34 17.43
N VAL A 246 14.89 -4.24 17.73
CA VAL A 246 15.53 -4.97 18.83
C VAL A 246 16.47 -3.97 19.50
N PRO A 247 16.25 -3.54 20.76
CA PRO A 247 17.30 -2.86 21.49
C PRO A 247 18.49 -3.81 21.45
N ALA A 248 19.61 -3.38 20.88
CA ALA A 248 20.84 -4.14 20.85
C ALA A 248 21.00 -4.80 22.22
N LEU A 249 20.79 -6.13 22.30
CA LEU A 249 21.03 -6.86 23.53
C LEU A 249 22.48 -6.54 23.86
N ALA A 250 22.64 -5.76 24.93
CA ALA A 250 23.93 -5.37 25.41
C ALA A 250 24.76 -6.64 25.53
N THR A 251 25.81 -6.74 24.72
CA THR A 251 26.82 -7.76 24.86
C THR A 251 27.36 -7.64 26.28
N GLY A 252 27.11 -8.66 27.09
CA GLY A 252 27.44 -8.70 28.50
C GLY A 252 27.41 -10.13 29.02
N CYS A 253 28.34 -10.95 28.54
CA CYS A 253 29.07 -11.99 29.29
C CYS A 253 30.40 -12.23 28.57
#